data_AF-A0A2I0NFF2-F1
#
_entry.id   AF-A0A2I0NFF2-F1
#
_cell.length_a   1.000
_cell.length_b   1.000
_cell.length_c   1.000
_cell.angle_alpha   90.00
_cell.angle_beta   90.00
_cell.angle_gamma   90.00
#
_symmetry.space_group_name_H-M   'P 1'
#
loop_
_entity.id
_entity.type
_entity.pdbx_description
1 polymer ?
#
loop_
_entity_poly.entity_id
_entity_poly.type
_entity_poly.pdbx_seq_one_letter_code
_entity_poly.pdbx_strand_id
1 'polypeptide(L)'
;MNIKQEINLRLNNLKHTIHALKEEASDGITAEQLENALKSGFEVIEEYTDDPRGISCMVLCSIAGKPVHVVCAPHEDALIIITVYIPDASKWTDNYKKRK
;
A
#
# COMPACT_ATOMS: atom_id res chain seq x y z
N MET A 1 -16.17 10.33 4.43
CA MET A 1 -15.86 9.24 3.48
C MET A 1 -14.98 8.22 4.20
N ASN A 2 -15.10 6.92 3.93
CA ASN A 2 -14.17 5.93 4.51
C ASN A 2 -12.84 5.94 3.72
N ILE A 3 -11.71 5.64 4.37
CA ILE A 3 -10.37 5.63 3.74
C ILE A 3 -10.31 4.83 2.43
N LYS A 4 -11.02 3.70 2.34
CA LYS A 4 -11.11 2.89 1.12
C LYS A 4 -11.69 3.69 -0.06
N GLN A 5 -12.66 4.56 0.18
CA GLN A 5 -13.23 5.42 -0.85
C GLN A 5 -12.21 6.48 -1.29
N GLU A 6 -11.48 7.08 -0.34
CA GLU A 6 -10.43 8.07 -0.62
C GLU A 6 -9.30 7.47 -1.49
N ILE A 7 -8.89 6.21 -1.22
CA ILE A 7 -7.91 5.48 -2.03
C ILE A 7 -8.46 5.27 -3.45
N ASN A 8 -9.68 4.74 -3.58
CA ASN A 8 -10.28 4.43 -4.88
C ASN A 8 -10.39 5.65 -5.80
N LEU A 9 -10.69 6.84 -5.26
CA LEU A 9 -10.74 8.08 -6.05
C LEU A 9 -9.39 8.48 -6.65
N ARG A 10 -8.28 7.96 -6.10
CA ARG A 10 -6.91 8.40 -6.42
C ARG A 10 -6.07 7.32 -7.10
N LEU A 11 -6.65 6.16 -7.41
CA LEU A 11 -5.93 5.05 -8.06
C LEU A 11 -5.38 5.38 -9.46
N ASN A 12 -5.80 6.49 -10.07
CA ASN A 12 -5.29 6.96 -11.36
C ASN A 12 -4.14 7.98 -11.24
N ASN A 13 -3.76 8.40 -10.04
CA ASN A 13 -2.69 9.36 -9.78
C ASN A 13 -1.88 8.91 -8.56
N LEU A 14 -0.98 7.95 -8.77
CA LEU A 14 -0.08 7.48 -7.72
C LEU A 14 1.22 8.28 -7.75
N LYS A 15 1.72 8.61 -6.56
CA LYS A 15 3.03 9.27 -6.38
C LYS A 15 3.87 8.43 -5.44
N HIS A 16 4.95 7.90 -5.96
CA HIS A 16 5.88 7.09 -5.18
C HIS A 16 6.93 7.97 -4.53
N THR A 17 7.08 7.84 -3.21
CA THR A 17 8.18 8.49 -2.51
C THR A 17 9.51 7.86 -2.89
N ILE A 18 10.63 8.55 -2.64
CA ILE A 18 11.97 7.99 -2.84
C ILE A 18 12.17 6.72 -2.00
N HIS A 19 11.57 6.65 -0.81
CA HIS A 19 11.63 5.45 0.02
C HIS A 19 10.89 4.29 -0.64
N ALA A 20 9.64 4.49 -1.08
CA ALA A 20 8.87 3.47 -1.79
C ALA A 20 9.63 2.94 -3.02
N LEU A 21 10.17 3.81 -3.88
CA LEU A 21 10.92 3.40 -5.06
C LEU A 21 12.16 2.54 -4.74
N LYS A 22 12.80 2.76 -3.59
CA LYS A 22 13.93 1.94 -3.13
C LYS A 22 13.49 0.55 -2.66
N GLU A 23 12.38 0.48 -1.92
CA GLU A 23 11.84 -0.80 -1.46
C GLU A 23 11.27 -1.62 -2.63
N GLU A 24 10.56 -0.97 -3.56
CA GLU A 24 10.14 -1.55 -4.84
C GLU A 24 11.31 -2.25 -5.55
N ALA A 25 12.40 -1.51 -5.77
CA ALA A 25 13.59 -2.05 -6.43
C ALA A 25 14.24 -3.19 -5.63
N SER A 26 14.24 -3.12 -4.30
CA SER A 26 14.82 -4.15 -3.42
C SER A 26 14.02 -5.46 -3.47
N ASP A 27 12.70 -5.38 -3.58
CA ASP A 27 11.80 -6.52 -3.68
C ASP A 27 11.51 -6.97 -5.13
N GLY A 28 12.12 -6.32 -6.13
CA GLY A 28 11.93 -6.63 -7.54
C GLY A 28 10.51 -6.33 -8.04
N ILE A 29 9.85 -5.33 -7.45
CA ILE A 29 8.54 -4.82 -7.82
C ILE A 29 8.74 -3.56 -8.65
N THR A 30 8.05 -3.44 -9.78
CA THR A 30 7.99 -2.16 -10.51
C THR A 30 6.82 -1.32 -10.04
N ALA A 31 6.95 0.01 -10.12
CA ALA A 31 5.85 0.94 -9.87
C ALA A 31 4.58 0.58 -10.67
N GLU A 32 4.75 0.18 -11.94
CA GLU A 32 3.64 -0.26 -12.79
C GLU A 32 2.95 -1.53 -12.26
N GLN A 33 3.70 -2.52 -11.78
CA GLN A 33 3.14 -3.72 -11.16
C GLN A 33 2.34 -3.36 -9.91
N LEU A 34 2.86 -2.46 -9.08
CA LEU A 34 2.20 -2.01 -7.87
C LEU A 34 0.90 -1.26 -8.18
N GLU A 35 0.94 -0.32 -9.12
CA GLU A 35 -0.23 0.44 -9.57
C GLU A 35 -1.31 -0.47 -10.14
N ASN A 36 -0.93 -1.43 -10.98
CA ASN A 36 -1.87 -2.40 -11.56
C ASN A 36 -2.47 -3.32 -10.49
N ALA A 37 -1.68 -3.73 -9.49
CA ALA A 37 -2.18 -4.54 -8.37
C ALA A 37 -3.21 -3.78 -7.53
N LEU A 38 -2.92 -2.52 -7.17
CA LEU A 38 -3.85 -1.68 -6.42
C LEU A 38 -5.16 -1.43 -7.20
N LYS A 39 -5.08 -1.22 -8.53
CA LYS A 39 -6.25 -1.11 -9.40
C LYS A 39 -7.05 -2.41 -9.52
N SER A 40 -6.37 -3.55 -9.49
CA SER A 40 -7.01 -4.88 -9.56
C SER A 40 -7.74 -5.23 -8.27
N GLY A 41 -7.22 -4.78 -7.13
CA GLY A 41 -7.86 -4.93 -5.84
C GLY A 41 -6.90 -4.82 -4.67
N PHE A 42 -7.43 -4.31 -3.56
CA PHE A 42 -6.71 -4.20 -2.30
C PHE A 42 -7.67 -4.37 -1.12
N GLU A 43 -7.09 -4.65 0.04
CA GLU A 43 -7.76 -4.68 1.33
C GLU A 43 -7.05 -3.75 2.29
N VAL A 44 -7.79 -2.85 2.95
CA VAL A 44 -7.25 -2.02 4.03
C VAL A 44 -7.13 -2.89 5.27
N ILE A 45 -5.91 -2.99 5.82
CA ILE A 45 -5.61 -3.88 6.96
C ILE A 45 -5.20 -3.12 8.23
N GLU A 46 -4.62 -1.92 8.09
CA GLU A 46 -4.38 -0.99 9.22
C GLU A 46 -4.74 0.45 8.78
N GLU A 47 -5.40 1.21 9.67
CA GLU A 47 -5.71 2.63 9.47
C GLU A 47 -4.96 3.46 10.50
N TYR A 48 -4.26 4.51 10.06
CA TYR A 48 -3.51 5.44 10.92
C TYR A 48 -4.13 6.83 10.77
N THR A 49 -5.34 7.02 11.29
CA THR A 49 -6.07 8.30 11.19
C THR A 49 -5.53 9.37 12.14
N ASP A 50 -4.89 8.95 13.23
CA ASP A 50 -4.42 9.83 14.30
C ASP A 50 -2.93 10.16 14.20
N ASP A 51 -2.28 9.79 13.09
CA ASP A 51 -0.86 10.09 12.89
C ASP A 51 -0.67 11.62 12.72
N PRO A 52 0.21 12.27 13.49
CA PRO A 52 0.44 13.71 13.41
C PRO A 52 0.95 14.18 12.04
N ARG A 53 1.40 13.26 11.18
CA ARG A 53 1.84 13.53 9.80
C ARG A 53 0.68 13.47 8.79
N GLY A 54 -0.53 13.18 9.25
CA GLY A 54 -1.74 13.06 8.44
C GLY A 54 -2.21 11.61 8.28
N ILE A 55 -3.41 11.47 7.73
CA ILE A 55 -4.08 10.18 7.57
C ILE A 55 -3.27 9.29 6.61
N SER A 56 -2.95 8.09 7.05
CA SER A 56 -2.39 7.04 6.21
C SER A 56 -3.00 5.69 6.54
N CYS A 57 -2.72 4.68 5.72
CA CYS A 57 -3.19 3.33 5.93
C CYS A 57 -2.22 2.32 5.31
N MET A 58 -2.29 1.10 5.80
CA MET A 58 -1.65 -0.04 5.17
C MET A 58 -2.70 -0.88 4.45
N VAL A 59 -2.38 -1.23 3.20
CA VAL A 59 -3.21 -2.11 2.38
C VAL A 59 -2.44 -3.37 1.98
N LEU A 60 -3.19 -4.45 1.80
CA LEU A 60 -2.73 -5.71 1.22
C LEU A 60 -3.27 -5.80 -0.21
N CYS A 61 -2.38 -5.99 -1.18
CA CYS A 61 -2.73 -6.32 -2.57
C CYS A 61 -1.94 -7.55 -3.03
N SER A 62 -2.15 -7.98 -4.28
CA SER A 62 -1.42 -9.10 -4.85
C SER A 62 -0.73 -8.76 -6.16
N ILE A 63 0.56 -9.08 -6.24
CA ILE A 63 1.35 -9.01 -7.48
C ILE A 63 1.73 -10.44 -7.85
N ALA A 64 1.24 -10.92 -9.00
CA ALA A 64 1.49 -12.28 -9.49
C ALA A 64 1.23 -13.39 -8.44
N GLY A 65 0.16 -13.25 -7.63
CA GLY A 65 -0.22 -14.20 -6.60
C GLY A 65 0.57 -14.08 -5.29
N LYS A 66 1.55 -13.18 -5.19
CA LYS A 66 2.29 -12.90 -3.96
C LYS A 66 1.61 -11.78 -3.16
N PRO A 67 1.59 -11.86 -1.82
CA PRO A 67 1.09 -10.78 -0.98
C PRO A 67 2.07 -9.60 -1.01
N VAL A 68 1.54 -8.38 -1.08
CA VAL A 68 2.33 -7.15 -1.01
C VAL A 68 1.64 -6.17 -0.07
N HIS A 69 2.40 -5.69 0.91
CA HIS A 69 1.96 -4.63 1.82
C HIS A 69 2.38 -3.28 1.28
N VAL A 70 1.47 -2.33 1.34
CA VAL A 70 1.69 -0.97 0.86
C VAL A 70 1.19 -0.01 1.92
N VAL A 71 2.05 0.89 2.38
CA VAL A 71 1.62 2.02 3.20
C VAL A 71 1.38 3.20 2.27
N CYS A 72 0.18 3.75 2.30
CA CYS A 72 -0.21 4.85 1.44
C CYS A 72 -1.08 5.88 2.15
N ALA A 73 -1.07 7.10 1.62
CA ALA A 73 -1.83 8.23 2.15
C ALA A 73 -2.56 8.94 1.01
N PRO A 74 -3.89 9.06 1.07
CA PRO A 74 -4.61 9.98 0.20
C PRO A 74 -4.17 11.43 0.49
N HIS A 75 -3.76 12.15 -0.54
CA HIS A 75 -3.34 13.56 -0.43
C HIS A 75 -3.80 14.34 -1.64
N GLU A 76 -4.63 15.36 -1.44
CA GLU A 76 -5.23 16.15 -2.53
C GLU A 76 -5.85 15.27 -3.62
N ASP A 77 -5.32 15.27 -4.85
CA ASP A 77 -5.77 14.47 -5.99
C ASP A 77 -4.93 13.19 -6.24
N ALA A 78 -3.99 12.89 -5.34
CA ALA A 78 -3.00 11.82 -5.50
C ALA A 78 -2.98 10.82 -4.34
N LEU A 79 -2.69 9.55 -4.65
CA LEU A 79 -2.38 8.55 -3.64
C LEU A 79 -0.86 8.48 -3.46
N ILE A 80 -0.36 8.90 -2.31
CA ILE A 80 1.06 8.87 -2.00
C ILE A 80 1.42 7.46 -1.52
N ILE A 81 2.35 6.81 -2.22
CA ILE A 81 2.94 5.53 -1.82
C ILE A 81 4.16 5.82 -0.94
N ILE A 82 4.02 5.54 0.35
CA ILE A 82 5.02 5.83 1.38
C ILE A 82 6.08 4.74 1.41
N THR A 83 5.65 3.48 1.43
CA THR A 83 6.54 2.31 1.36
C THR A 83 5.77 1.09 0.85
N VAL A 84 6.50 0.10 0.36
CA VAL A 84 5.98 -1.19 -0.12
C VAL A 84 6.93 -2.30 0.30
N TYR A 85 6.41 -3.47 0.66
CA TYR A 85 7.25 -4.63 0.95
C TYR A 85 6.48 -5.94 0.83
N ILE A 86 7.20 -7.04 0.59
CA ILE A 86 6.66 -8.40 0.73
C ILE A 86 6.62 -8.78 2.22
N PRO A 87 5.46 -9.13 2.80
CA PRO A 87 5.35 -9.40 4.23
C PRO A 87 6.10 -10.68 4.64
N ASP A 88 6.86 -10.58 5.73
CA ASP A 88 7.57 -11.69 6.36
C ASP A 88 6.60 -12.60 7.12
N ALA A 89 6.44 -13.86 6.68
CA ALA A 89 5.54 -14.84 7.29
C ALA A 89 5.83 -15.13 8.78
N SER A 90 7.03 -14.82 9.28
CA SER A 90 7.35 -14.93 10.71
C SER A 90 6.70 -13.83 11.56
N LYS A 91 6.43 -12.65 10.96
CA LYS A 91 5.86 -11.46 11.62
C LYS A 91 4.36 -11.31 11.42
N TRP A 92 3.79 -12.06 10.49
CA TRP A 92 2.40 -11.93 10.05
C TRP A 92 1.62 -13.24 10.19
N THR A 93 0.30 -13.15 10.38
CA THR A 93 -0.63 -14.28 10.29
C THR A 93 -0.60 -14.89 8.89
N ASP A 94 -1.08 -16.13 8.74
CA ASP A 94 -1.00 -16.87 7.47
C ASP A 94 -1.75 -16.20 6.29
N ASN A 95 -2.68 -15.30 6.60
CA ASN A 95 -3.39 -14.48 5.61
C ASN A 95 -2.76 -13.11 5.38
N TYR A 96 -1.64 -12.80 6.04
CA TYR A 96 -0.89 -11.54 5.99
C TYR A 96 -1.64 -10.29 6.48
N LYS A 97 -2.79 -10.44 7.16
CA LYS A 97 -3.63 -9.28 7.54
C LYS A 97 -3.35 -8.73 8.95
N LYS A 98 -2.73 -9.52 9.82
CA LYS A 98 -2.46 -9.16 11.21
C LYS A 98 -1.04 -9.52 11.60
N ARG A 99 -0.43 -8.69 12.44
CA ARG A 99 0.89 -8.98 13.04
C ARG A 99 0.75 -10.10 14.08
N LYS A 100 1.79 -10.92 14.21
CA LYS A 100 1.91 -11.94 15.26
C LYS A 100 2.37 -11.33 16.58
#